data_AF-L8JDA3-F1
#
_entry.id   AF-L8JDA3-F1
#
_cell.length_a   1.000
_cell.length_b   1.000
_cell.length_c   1.000
_cell.angle_alpha   90.00
_cell.angle_beta   90.00
_cell.angle_gamma   90.00
#
_symmetry.space_group_name_H-M   'P 1'
#
loop_
_entity.id
_entity.type
_entity.pdbx_description
1 polymer ?
#
loop_
_entity_poly.entity_id
_entity_poly.type
_entity_poly.pdbx_seq_one_letter_code
_entity_poly.pdbx_strand_id
1 'polypeptide(L)'
;MESFVREHLNWLKTLGVKFDEDNLKSCLDNHLRREKVCTAILKAKELGISLEDELNRTVVAAMILSNSEHKCFVSALDETKNIPPLFIEAVKSTDVYSEILYVLEQQSWCESELIPLP
;
A
#
# COMPACT_ATOMS: atom_id res chain seq x y z
N MET A 1 5.98 9.93 -17.89
CA MET A 1 6.75 9.32 -16.78
C MET A 1 8.25 9.50 -17.01
N GLU A 2 8.79 9.12 -18.17
CA GLU A 2 10.22 9.28 -18.48
C GLU A 2 10.75 10.72 -18.43
N SER A 3 9.99 11.73 -18.89
CA SER A 3 10.44 13.14 -18.82
C SER A 3 10.53 13.65 -17.37
N PHE A 4 9.59 13.26 -16.52
CA PHE A 4 9.54 13.62 -15.10
C PHE A 4 10.71 13.01 -14.33
N VAL A 5 11.00 11.73 -14.57
CA VAL A 5 12.13 11.01 -13.98
C VAL A 5 13.44 11.69 -14.38
N ARG A 6 13.62 12.00 -15.67
CA ARG A 6 14.85 12.65 -16.18
C ARG A 6 15.08 14.04 -15.58
N GLU A 7 14.02 14.82 -15.41
CA GLU A 7 14.09 16.16 -14.80
C GLU A 7 14.51 16.10 -13.33
N HIS A 8 13.88 15.23 -12.53
CA HIS A 8 14.20 15.07 -11.11
C HIS A 8 15.60 14.49 -10.89
N LEU A 9 16.06 13.62 -11.79
CA LEU A 9 17.39 13.02 -11.72
C LEU A 9 18.50 14.05 -11.99
N ASN A 10 18.26 14.97 -12.93
CA ASN A 10 19.19 16.08 -13.17
C ASN A 10 19.28 17.01 -11.96
N TRP A 11 18.15 17.28 -11.28
CA TRP A 11 18.14 18.05 -10.03
C TRP A 11 18.83 17.32 -8.87
N LEU A 12 18.66 16.01 -8.72
CA LEU A 12 19.37 15.23 -7.67
C LEU A 12 20.88 15.19 -7.92
N LYS A 13 21.31 15.14 -9.19
CA LYS A 13 22.72 15.21 -9.57
C LYS A 13 23.36 16.56 -9.22
N THR A 14 22.64 17.68 -9.31
CA THR A 14 23.18 18.98 -8.89
C THR A 14 23.39 19.08 -7.39
N LEU A 15 22.69 18.25 -6.60
CA LEU A 15 22.86 18.13 -5.15
C LEU A 15 23.96 17.13 -4.73
N GLY A 16 24.67 16.52 -5.69
CA GLY A 16 25.74 15.55 -5.41
C GLY A 16 25.25 14.16 -4.97
N VAL A 17 23.93 13.91 -5.09
CA VAL A 17 23.34 12.61 -4.74
C VAL A 17 23.54 11.63 -5.90
N LYS A 18 24.16 10.48 -5.63
CA LYS A 18 24.34 9.40 -6.62
C LYS A 18 23.05 8.60 -6.78
N PHE A 19 22.01 9.23 -7.33
CA PHE A 19 20.82 8.52 -7.82
C PHE A 19 20.98 8.25 -9.32
N ASP A 20 20.80 7.00 -9.73
CA ASP A 20 20.60 6.62 -11.13
C ASP A 20 19.11 6.48 -11.44
N GLU A 21 18.79 6.25 -12.71
CA GLU A 21 17.41 6.28 -13.23
C GLU A 21 16.58 5.15 -12.65
N ASP A 22 17.19 3.98 -12.49
CA ASP A 22 16.55 2.79 -11.95
C ASP A 22 16.24 2.96 -10.46
N ASN A 23 17.17 3.52 -9.69
CA ASN A 23 16.98 3.80 -8.27
C ASN A 23 15.92 4.89 -8.04
N LEU A 24 15.92 5.96 -8.84
CA LEU A 24 14.91 7.02 -8.72
C LEU A 24 13.52 6.48 -9.06
N LYS A 25 13.42 5.71 -10.13
CA LYS A 25 12.17 5.06 -10.54
C LYS A 25 11.67 4.10 -9.47
N SER A 26 12.55 3.26 -8.91
CA SER A 26 12.20 2.35 -7.81
C SER A 26 11.69 3.11 -6.58
N CYS A 27 12.33 4.21 -6.19
CA CYS A 27 11.87 5.05 -5.09
C CYS A 27 10.48 5.67 -5.35
N LEU A 28 10.24 6.17 -6.57
CA LEU A 28 8.94 6.71 -6.95
C LEU A 28 7.85 5.63 -6.96
N ASP A 29 8.14 4.45 -7.51
CA ASP A 29 7.20 3.32 -7.55
C ASP A 29 6.86 2.85 -6.12
N ASN A 30 7.85 2.77 -5.24
CA ASN A 30 7.64 2.45 -3.82
C ASN A 30 6.79 3.51 -3.11
N HIS A 31 7.07 4.80 -3.37
CA HIS A 31 6.29 5.90 -2.79
C HIS A 31 4.83 5.87 -3.23
N LEU A 32 4.57 5.71 -4.53
CA LEU A 32 3.23 5.60 -5.09
C LEU A 32 2.49 4.35 -4.59
N ARG A 33 3.19 3.22 -4.45
CA ARG A 33 2.62 2.00 -3.86
C ARG A 33 2.17 2.25 -2.42
N ARG A 34 3.03 2.86 -1.60
CA ARG A 34 2.71 3.19 -0.21
C ARG A 34 1.53 4.14 -0.10
N GLU A 35 1.44 5.15 -0.97
CA GLU A 35 0.30 6.06 -1.03
C GLU A 35 -1.01 5.29 -1.30
N LYS A 36 -1.04 4.43 -2.33
CA LYS A 36 -2.20 3.58 -2.64
C LYS A 36 -2.59 2.68 -1.47
N VAL A 37 -1.62 2.07 -0.80
CA VAL A 37 -1.83 1.24 0.39
C VAL A 37 -2.48 2.05 1.52
N CYS A 38 -1.91 3.21 1.86
CA CYS A 38 -2.46 4.09 2.89
C CYS A 38 -3.89 4.52 2.57
N THR A 39 -4.17 4.94 1.33
CA THR A 39 -5.53 5.33 0.90
C THR A 39 -6.52 4.17 1.02
N ALA A 40 -6.13 2.97 0.61
CA ALA A 40 -6.98 1.79 0.71
C ALA A 40 -7.26 1.40 2.18
N ILE A 41 -6.25 1.48 3.05
CA ILE A 41 -6.40 1.23 4.50
C ILE A 41 -7.35 2.25 5.13
N LEU A 42 -7.18 3.54 4.85
CA LEU A 42 -8.06 4.59 5.37
C LEU A 42 -9.52 4.34 4.95
N LYS A 43 -9.72 4.01 3.68
CA LYS A 43 -11.05 3.70 3.16
C LYS A 43 -11.65 2.42 3.77
N ALA A 44 -10.83 1.43 4.09
CA ALA A 44 -11.26 0.25 4.83
C ALA A 44 -11.80 0.61 6.22
N LYS A 45 -11.06 1.45 6.94
CA LYS A 45 -11.45 1.96 8.25
C LYS A 45 -12.73 2.79 8.18
N GLU A 46 -12.87 3.67 7.19
CA GLU A 46 -14.09 4.46 6.95
C GLU A 46 -15.33 3.59 6.71
N LEU A 47 -15.14 2.42 6.09
CA LEU A 47 -16.20 1.46 5.80
C LEU A 47 -16.41 0.43 6.92
N GLY A 48 -15.73 0.58 8.06
CA GLY A 48 -15.87 -0.30 9.22
C GLY A 48 -15.28 -1.70 9.03
N ILE A 49 -14.39 -1.89 8.06
CA ILE A 49 -13.81 -3.18 7.73
C ILE A 49 -12.54 -3.40 8.56
N SER A 50 -12.57 -4.43 9.39
CA SER A 50 -11.43 -4.79 10.23
C SER A 50 -10.30 -5.37 9.39
N LEU A 51 -9.14 -4.73 9.43
CA LEU A 51 -7.91 -5.22 8.81
C LEU A 51 -7.10 -6.13 9.73
N GLU A 52 -7.65 -6.53 10.89
CA GLU A 52 -7.10 -7.63 11.70
C GLU A 52 -7.41 -9.00 11.07
N ASP A 53 -8.45 -9.07 10.25
CA ASP A 53 -8.82 -10.26 9.49
C ASP A 53 -7.94 -10.41 8.23
N GLU A 54 -7.39 -11.62 8.04
CA GLU A 54 -6.51 -11.94 6.89
C GLU A 54 -7.24 -11.83 5.55
N LEU A 55 -8.51 -12.26 5.50
CA LEU A 55 -9.32 -12.22 4.29
C LEU A 55 -9.53 -10.78 3.85
N ASN A 56 -9.84 -9.89 4.81
CA ASN A 56 -10.03 -8.46 4.53
C ASN A 56 -8.73 -7.82 4.02
N ARG A 57 -7.57 -8.11 4.64
CA ARG A 57 -6.27 -7.64 4.13
C ARG A 57 -5.98 -8.16 2.73
N THR A 58 -6.28 -9.42 2.47
CA THR A 58 -6.07 -10.06 1.17
C THR A 58 -6.92 -9.43 0.08
N VAL A 59 -8.18 -9.12 0.38
CA VAL A 59 -9.09 -8.43 -0.55
C VAL A 59 -8.60 -7.02 -0.85
N VAL A 60 -8.18 -6.28 0.17
CA VAL A 60 -7.59 -4.94 -0.01
C VAL A 60 -6.34 -5.00 -0.89
N ALA A 61 -5.45 -5.97 -0.65
CA ALA A 61 -4.25 -6.16 -1.47
C ALA A 61 -4.61 -6.49 -2.93
N ALA A 62 -5.55 -7.42 -3.15
CA ALA A 62 -6.02 -7.78 -4.49
C ALA A 62 -6.64 -6.59 -5.25
N MET A 63 -7.34 -5.70 -4.55
CA MET A 63 -7.88 -4.47 -5.14
C MET A 63 -6.78 -3.53 -5.62
N ILE A 64 -5.74 -3.32 -4.80
CA ILE A 64 -4.59 -2.48 -5.17
C ILE A 64 -3.87 -3.07 -6.39
N LEU A 65 -3.65 -4.40 -6.39
CA LEU A 65 -3.00 -5.12 -7.49
C LEU A 65 -3.79 -5.03 -8.81
N SER A 66 -5.12 -5.04 -8.73
CA SER A 66 -6.00 -4.93 -9.91
C SER A 66 -6.16 -3.51 -10.44
N ASN A 67 -5.63 -2.48 -9.77
CA ASN A 67 -5.90 -1.05 -10.05
C ASN A 67 -7.41 -0.74 -10.18
N SER A 68 -8.26 -1.49 -9.48
CA SER A 68 -9.71 -1.28 -9.53
C SER A 68 -10.11 -0.05 -8.70
N GLU A 69 -11.04 0.76 -9.21
CA GLU A 69 -11.56 1.90 -8.47
C GLU A 69 -12.19 1.44 -7.15
N HIS A 70 -11.87 2.15 -6.07
CA HIS A 70 -12.27 1.84 -4.69
C HIS A 70 -13.79 1.79 -4.40
N LYS A 71 -14.66 1.86 -5.41
CA LYS A 71 -16.14 1.81 -5.26
C LYS A 71 -16.69 0.39 -5.10
N CYS A 72 -15.91 -0.65 -5.43
CA CYS A 72 -16.30 -2.06 -5.27
C CYS A 72 -16.01 -2.64 -3.87
N PHE A 73 -15.60 -1.80 -2.91
CA PHE A 73 -15.05 -2.22 -1.63
C PHE A 73 -15.99 -3.12 -0.81
N VAL A 74 -17.28 -2.77 -0.75
CA VAL A 74 -18.25 -3.46 0.12
C VAL A 74 -18.93 -4.63 -0.60
N SER A 75 -19.25 -4.46 -1.89
CA SER A 75 -19.93 -5.49 -2.69
C SER A 75 -19.06 -6.73 -2.93
N ALA A 76 -17.74 -6.56 -3.07
CA ALA A 76 -16.82 -7.68 -3.22
C ALA A 76 -16.58 -8.42 -1.90
N LEU A 77 -16.70 -7.74 -0.74
CA LEU A 77 -16.50 -8.32 0.58
C LEU A 77 -17.60 -9.30 0.99
N ASP A 78 -18.85 -9.06 0.62
CA ASP A 78 -19.93 -10.02 0.90
C ASP A 78 -19.84 -11.31 0.04
N GLU A 79 -19.14 -11.26 -1.10
CA GLU A 79 -18.85 -12.42 -1.96
C GLU A 79 -17.60 -13.22 -1.52
N THR A 80 -16.86 -12.75 -0.51
CA THR A 80 -15.53 -13.30 -0.13
C THR A 80 -15.55 -14.68 0.53
N LYS A 81 -16.71 -15.24 0.86
CA LYS A 81 -16.79 -16.54 1.53
C LYS A 81 -16.22 -17.71 0.71
N ASN A 82 -15.91 -17.51 -0.57
CA ASN A 82 -15.40 -18.54 -1.47
C ASN A 82 -14.04 -18.21 -2.13
N ILE A 83 -13.23 -17.31 -1.55
CA ILE A 83 -11.88 -17.06 -2.09
C ILE A 83 -11.03 -18.33 -1.98
N PRO A 84 -10.45 -18.84 -3.09
CA PRO A 84 -9.61 -20.04 -3.04
C PRO A 84 -8.36 -19.81 -2.17
N PRO A 85 -7.92 -20.79 -1.36
CA PRO A 85 -6.69 -20.67 -0.56
C PRO A 85 -5.46 -20.30 -1.38
N LEU A 86 -5.36 -20.81 -2.62
CA LEU A 86 -4.27 -20.50 -3.53
C LEU A 86 -4.22 -19.00 -3.89
N PHE A 87 -5.38 -18.35 -4.00
CA PHE A 87 -5.45 -16.92 -4.28
C PHE A 87 -4.91 -16.12 -3.08
N ILE A 88 -5.27 -16.51 -1.86
CA ILE A 88 -4.78 -15.87 -0.64
C ILE A 88 -3.26 -15.95 -0.58
N GLU A 89 -2.69 -17.14 -0.79
CA GLU A 89 -1.23 -17.32 -0.78
C GLU A 89 -0.53 -16.56 -1.92
N ALA A 90 -1.12 -16.53 -3.12
CA ALA A 90 -0.59 -15.75 -4.23
C ALA A 90 -0.53 -14.24 -3.90
N VAL A 91 -1.60 -13.70 -3.31
CA VAL A 91 -1.65 -12.29 -2.89
C VAL A 91 -0.66 -12.02 -1.75
N LYS A 92 -0.54 -12.92 -0.77
CA LYS A 92 0.42 -12.79 0.35
C LYS A 92 1.88 -12.74 -0.10
N SER A 93 2.20 -13.35 -1.25
CA SER A 93 3.54 -13.30 -1.83
C SER A 93 3.90 -11.94 -2.47
N THR A 94 2.94 -11.01 -2.57
CA THR A 94 3.17 -9.71 -3.20
C THR A 94 3.76 -8.67 -2.25
N ASP A 95 4.53 -7.76 -2.84
CA ASP A 95 5.06 -6.56 -2.19
C ASP A 95 3.94 -5.67 -1.59
N VAL A 96 2.79 -5.58 -2.26
CA VAL A 96 1.60 -4.87 -1.77
C VAL A 96 1.11 -5.42 -0.43
N TYR A 97 1.02 -6.75 -0.29
CA TYR A 97 0.56 -7.36 0.96
C TYR A 97 1.54 -7.10 2.11
N SER A 98 2.84 -7.19 1.83
CA SER A 98 3.88 -6.87 2.81
C SER A 98 3.84 -5.39 3.22
N GLU A 99 3.60 -4.48 2.27
CA GLU A 99 3.46 -3.05 2.56
C GLU A 99 2.21 -2.76 3.41
N ILE A 100 1.09 -3.48 3.18
CA ILE A 100 -0.10 -3.38 4.04
C ILE A 100 0.23 -3.76 5.47
N LEU A 101 0.89 -4.90 5.69
CA LEU A 101 1.29 -5.33 7.03
C LEU A 101 2.20 -4.31 7.70
N TYR A 102 3.20 -3.81 6.97
CA TYR A 102 4.12 -2.79 7.46
C TYR A 102 3.38 -1.51 7.90
N VAL A 103 2.45 -1.00 7.07
CA VAL A 103 1.70 0.21 7.41
C VAL A 103 0.78 -0.02 8.62
N LEU A 104 0.15 -1.18 8.73
CA LEU A 104 -0.69 -1.52 9.88
C LEU A 104 0.12 -1.62 11.19
N GLU A 105 1.32 -2.21 11.14
CA GLU A 105 2.24 -2.25 12.28
C GLU A 105 2.72 -0.84 12.65
N GLN A 106 3.08 0.02 11.70
CA GLN A 106 3.48 1.39 12.00
C GLN A 106 2.35 2.21 12.64
N GLN A 107 1.10 2.02 12.18
CA GLN A 107 -0.05 2.69 12.76
C GLN A 107 -0.36 2.21 14.18
N SER A 108 -0.21 0.91 14.47
CA SER A 108 -0.41 0.40 15.83
C SER A 108 0.64 0.94 16.81
N TRP A 109 1.88 1.13 16.33
CA TRP A 109 2.93 1.78 17.11
C TRP A 109 2.63 3.26 17.37
N CYS A 110 2.18 4.02 16.36
CA CYS A 110 1.78 5.42 16.54
C CYS A 110 0.55 5.59 17.43
N GLU A 111 -0.41 4.66 17.43
CA GLU A 111 -1.57 4.69 18.33
C GLU A 111 -1.17 4.31 19.77
N SER A 112 -0.12 3.50 19.94
CA SER A 112 0.43 3.13 21.25
C SER A 112 1.37 4.18 21.87
N GLU A 113 1.92 5.10 21.07
CA GLU A 113 2.73 6.25 21.51
C GLU A 113 1.87 7.52 21.74
N LEU A 114 0.68 7.37 22.33
CA LEU A 114 0.07 8.46 23.11
C LEU A 114 0.88 8.66 24.41
N ILE A 115 2.14 9.07 24.27
CA ILE A 115 2.88 9.70 25.35
C ILE A 115 2.12 10.99 25.65
N PRO A 116 1.59 11.19 26.87
CA PRO A 116 0.94 12.44 27.22
C PRO A 116 2.01 13.52 27.14
N LEU A 117 1.85 14.45 26.20
CA LEU A 117 2.68 15.65 26.18
C LEU A 117 2.33 16.50 27.41
N PRO A 118 3.33 17.00 28.16
CA PRO A 118 3.13 17.89 29.30
C PRO A 118 2.54 19.24 28.91
#